data_AF-A0A958X5C4-F1
#
_entry.id   AF-A0A958X5C4-F1
#
_cell.length_a   1.000
_cell.length_b   1.000
_cell.length_c   1.000
_cell.angle_alpha   90.00
_cell.angle_beta   90.00
_cell.angle_gamma   90.00
#
_symmetry.space_group_name_H-M   'P 1'
#
loop_
_entity.id
_entity.type
_entity.pdbx_description
1 polymer ?
#
loop_
_entity_poly.entity_id
_entity_poly.type
_entity_poly.pdbx_seq_one_letter_code
_entity_poly.pdbx_strand_id
1 'polypeptide(L)'
;MKKVFMKMSLMAVVLLAGLMFATNAQAQGGTLEPAPSTPSIKTTGVWLASSSALEALETELNGSINQALETLPPSGQQYIIWKFKAELYEGVYESILSGTSVEKAVRINFDRLAGAKHAEPVISALSQAEWQDIFNEIVDLLTT
;
A
#
# COMPACT_ATOMS: atom_id res chain seq x y z
N MET A 1 -39.54 -7.88 43.06
CA MET A 1 -39.67 -6.69 43.93
C MET A 1 -38.42 -5.83 43.77
N LYS A 2 -38.58 -4.66 43.14
CA LYS A 2 -38.25 -3.31 43.67
C LYS A 2 -36.76 -2.95 43.77
N LYS A 3 -36.38 -2.05 42.83
CA LYS A 3 -35.54 -0.84 42.99
C LYS A 3 -34.03 -1.12 43.13
N VAL A 4 -33.11 -0.32 42.59
CA VAL A 4 -33.03 1.14 42.65
C VAL A 4 -32.26 1.68 41.44
N PHE A 5 -32.85 2.63 40.72
CA PHE A 5 -32.13 3.61 39.92
C PHE A 5 -31.45 4.61 40.85
N MET A 6 -30.15 4.88 40.67
CA MET A 6 -29.53 6.04 41.28
C MET A 6 -28.81 6.86 40.20
N LYS A 7 -29.45 7.97 39.84
CA LYS A 7 -28.86 9.13 39.16
C LYS A 7 -27.96 9.87 40.15
N MET A 8 -26.79 10.31 39.71
CA MET A 8 -25.99 11.46 40.20
C MET A 8 -24.68 11.41 39.39
N SER A 9 -24.02 12.48 38.97
CA SER A 9 -24.30 13.90 38.90
C SER A 9 -23.26 14.45 37.92
N LEU A 10 -23.65 15.50 37.23
CA LEU A 10 -22.85 16.30 36.31
C LEU A 10 -21.72 17.04 37.06
N MET A 11 -20.61 17.24 36.35
CA MET A 11 -19.64 18.36 36.42
C MET A 11 -18.49 18.39 37.45
N ALA A 12 -17.31 18.53 36.85
CA ALA A 12 -16.23 19.49 37.14
C ALA A 12 -15.19 19.13 38.22
N VAL A 13 -13.97 18.78 37.76
CA VAL A 13 -12.74 19.40 38.30
C VAL A 13 -11.79 19.71 37.13
N VAL A 14 -11.30 20.94 37.18
CA VAL A 14 -10.46 21.71 36.27
C VAL A 14 -8.99 21.26 36.36
N LEU A 15 -8.37 21.02 35.20
CA LEU A 15 -7.04 21.50 34.76
C LEU A 15 -6.11 22.11 35.84
N LEU A 16 -4.94 21.49 36.11
CA LEU A 16 -3.58 22.02 35.87
C LEU A 16 -2.51 21.30 36.70
N ALA A 17 -1.30 21.29 36.14
CA ALA A 17 0.02 21.10 36.76
C ALA A 17 0.55 19.66 36.81
N GLY A 18 1.46 19.37 35.87
CA GLY A 18 2.28 18.18 35.88
C GLY A 18 3.15 18.02 34.62
N LEU A 19 3.78 19.10 34.15
CA LEU A 19 4.94 18.98 33.26
C LEU A 19 6.05 18.29 34.05
N MET A 20 6.47 17.09 33.65
CA MET A 20 7.87 16.64 33.67
C MET A 20 8.08 15.39 32.78
N PHE A 21 8.87 15.59 31.73
CA PHE A 21 9.76 14.66 31.02
C PHE A 21 9.29 13.21 30.81
N ALA A 22 8.56 12.98 29.72
CA ALA A 22 8.61 11.69 29.03
C ALA A 22 9.55 11.82 27.83
N THR A 23 10.65 11.08 27.89
CA THR A 23 11.60 10.84 26.79
C THR A 23 10.85 10.50 25.51
N ASN A 24 11.31 11.09 24.41
CA ASN A 24 10.77 11.00 23.05
C ASN A 24 10.60 9.54 22.57
N ALA A 25 9.53 8.88 22.97
CA ALA A 25 8.91 7.84 22.16
C ALA A 25 7.92 8.55 21.25
N GLN A 26 8.43 9.10 20.13
CA GLN A 26 7.57 9.41 19.00
C GLN A 26 7.05 8.08 18.47
N ALA A 27 5.96 7.60 19.06
CA ALA A 27 5.02 6.78 18.33
C ALA A 27 4.57 7.65 17.15
N GLN A 28 5.14 7.41 15.97
CA GLN A 28 4.60 7.88 14.71
C GLN A 28 3.16 7.35 14.66
N GLY A 29 2.22 8.18 15.11
CA GLY A 29 0.82 8.00 14.81
C GLY A 29 0.71 8.05 13.30
N GLY A 30 0.64 6.87 12.68
CA GLY A 30 0.32 6.74 11.27
C GLY A 30 -0.96 7.53 11.03
N THR A 31 -0.83 8.64 10.31
CA THR A 31 -1.96 9.33 9.74
C THR A 31 -2.73 8.30 8.93
N LEU A 32 -4.00 8.09 9.28
CA LEU A 32 -4.93 7.28 8.50
C LEU A 32 -5.07 7.95 7.13
N GLU A 33 -4.20 7.60 6.19
CA GLU A 33 -4.30 8.11 4.84
C GLU A 33 -5.52 7.45 4.17
N PRO A 34 -6.40 8.23 3.52
CA PRO A 34 -7.53 7.67 2.80
C PRO A 34 -7.03 6.70 1.72
N ALA A 35 -7.85 5.69 1.42
CA ALA A 35 -7.58 4.75 0.34
C ALA A 35 -7.16 5.52 -0.93
N PRO A 36 -6.10 5.07 -1.62
CA PRO A 36 -5.57 5.79 -2.77
C PRO A 36 -6.68 6.02 -3.79
N SER A 37 -6.83 7.28 -4.21
CA SER A 37 -7.68 7.65 -5.35
C SER A 37 -7.26 6.84 -6.58
N THR A 38 -8.21 6.53 -7.47
CA THR A 38 -7.97 5.83 -8.74
C THR A 38 -6.66 6.29 -9.37
N PRO A 39 -5.72 5.37 -9.72
CA PRO A 39 -4.40 5.76 -10.19
C PRO A 39 -4.51 6.64 -11.43
N SER A 40 -3.74 7.71 -11.46
CA SER A 40 -3.68 8.59 -12.63
C SER A 40 -2.81 7.93 -13.69
N ILE A 41 -3.46 7.34 -14.68
CA ILE A 41 -2.76 6.62 -15.73
C ILE A 41 -2.21 7.64 -16.73
N LYS A 42 -0.92 7.94 -16.62
CA LYS A 42 -0.16 8.52 -17.71
C LYS A 42 0.21 7.42 -18.71
N THR A 43 -0.76 6.86 -19.42
CA THR A 43 -0.43 5.96 -20.56
C THR A 43 0.11 6.82 -21.68
N THR A 44 1.43 6.95 -21.74
CA THR A 44 2.11 7.58 -22.88
C THR A 44 2.55 6.53 -23.93
N GLY A 45 2.46 5.23 -23.60
CA GLY A 45 2.92 4.12 -24.45
C GLY A 45 1.86 3.06 -24.76
N VAL A 46 2.21 2.14 -25.66
CA VAL A 46 1.42 0.97 -26.06
C VAL A 46 1.79 -0.21 -25.15
N TRP A 47 0.79 -0.93 -24.63
CA TRP A 47 1.02 -2.12 -23.80
C TRP A 47 1.74 -3.23 -24.58
N LEU A 48 2.74 -3.83 -23.93
CA LEU A 48 3.45 -4.99 -24.46
C LEU A 48 2.50 -6.15 -24.75
N ALA A 49 2.89 -6.99 -25.72
CA ALA A 49 2.27 -8.29 -25.91
C ALA A 49 2.54 -9.20 -24.70
N SER A 50 1.62 -10.14 -24.42
CA SER A 50 1.68 -10.96 -23.20
C SER A 50 3.01 -11.69 -23.01
N SER A 51 3.62 -12.24 -24.06
CA SER A 51 4.90 -12.94 -23.95
C SER A 51 6.05 -12.02 -23.54
N SER A 52 6.13 -10.83 -24.14
CA SER A 52 7.14 -9.82 -23.80
C SER A 52 6.92 -9.23 -22.41
N ALA A 53 5.66 -9.04 -22.00
CA ALA A 53 5.33 -8.60 -20.65
C ALA A 53 5.77 -9.63 -19.60
N LEU A 54 5.53 -10.93 -19.84
CA LEU A 54 5.96 -12.00 -18.94
C LEU A 54 7.49 -12.04 -18.79
N GLU A 55 8.23 -11.93 -19.89
CA GLU A 55 9.70 -11.90 -19.88
C GLU A 55 10.25 -10.68 -19.12
N ALA A 56 9.65 -9.51 -19.32
CA ALA A 56 10.03 -8.28 -18.61
C ALA A 56 9.78 -8.40 -17.09
N LEU A 57 8.62 -8.92 -16.69
CA LEU A 57 8.27 -9.15 -15.28
C LEU A 57 9.19 -10.19 -14.65
N GLU A 58 9.45 -11.31 -15.32
CA GLU A 58 10.35 -12.36 -14.83
C GLU A 58 11.77 -11.83 -14.63
N THR A 59 12.25 -10.98 -15.54
CA THR A 59 13.56 -10.32 -15.42
C THR A 59 13.62 -9.42 -14.20
N GLU A 60 12.60 -8.59 -13.97
CA GLU A 60 12.60 -7.65 -12.84
C GLU A 60 12.45 -8.37 -11.49
N LEU A 61 11.58 -9.39 -11.43
CA LEU A 61 11.38 -10.23 -10.25
C LEU A 61 12.67 -10.96 -9.86
N ASN A 62 13.33 -11.62 -10.82
CA ASN A 62 14.56 -12.37 -10.57
C ASN A 62 15.81 -11.49 -10.44
N GLY A 63 15.73 -10.24 -10.86
CA GLY A 63 16.82 -9.26 -10.83
C GLY A 63 16.67 -8.29 -9.66
N SER A 64 16.29 -7.05 -9.96
CA SER A 64 16.29 -5.93 -9.02
C SER A 64 15.45 -6.19 -7.77
N ILE A 65 14.27 -6.82 -7.93
CA ILE A 65 13.34 -7.06 -6.81
C ILE A 65 13.94 -8.04 -5.81
N ASN A 66 14.37 -9.21 -6.25
CA ASN A 66 15.01 -10.19 -5.37
C ASN A 66 16.27 -9.61 -4.71
N GLN A 67 17.12 -8.92 -5.48
CA GLN A 67 18.33 -8.30 -4.93
C GLN A 67 18.01 -7.26 -3.84
N ALA A 68 17.00 -6.43 -4.05
CA ALA A 68 16.59 -5.44 -3.05
C ALA A 68 16.05 -6.09 -1.77
N LEU A 69 15.23 -7.14 -1.90
CA LEU A 69 14.65 -7.84 -0.76
C LEU A 69 15.68 -8.62 0.07
N GLU A 70 16.75 -9.12 -0.55
CA GLU A 70 17.86 -9.80 0.15
C GLU A 70 18.78 -8.83 0.91
N THR A 71 18.91 -7.59 0.44
CA THR A 71 19.90 -6.64 0.96
C THR A 71 19.31 -5.63 1.96
N LEU A 72 18.01 -5.37 1.88
CA LEU A 72 17.35 -4.39 2.74
C LEU A 72 16.97 -4.98 4.11
N PRO A 73 17.06 -4.21 5.20
CA PRO A 73 16.63 -4.65 6.51
C PRO A 73 15.10 -4.89 6.54
N PRO A 74 14.63 -6.03 7.08
CA PRO A 74 13.24 -6.52 6.94
C PRO A 74 12.15 -5.74 7.68
N SER A 75 12.39 -4.48 8.04
CA SER A 75 11.45 -3.59 8.75
C SER A 75 11.58 -2.13 8.34
N GLY A 76 12.45 -1.80 7.38
CA GLY A 76 12.57 -0.44 6.86
C GLY A 76 11.49 -0.13 5.83
N GLN A 77 11.09 1.14 5.71
CA GLN A 77 10.11 1.58 4.71
C GLN A 77 10.47 1.12 3.30
N GLN A 78 11.76 1.17 2.94
CA GLN A 78 12.24 0.70 1.64
C GLN A 78 11.97 -0.80 1.43
N TYR A 79 12.19 -1.63 2.44
CA TYR A 79 11.88 -3.07 2.35
C TYR A 79 10.37 -3.28 2.12
N ILE A 80 9.52 -2.50 2.80
CA ILE A 80 8.06 -2.56 2.63
C ILE A 80 7.67 -2.19 1.20
N ILE A 81 8.23 -1.12 0.63
CA ILE A 81 8.00 -0.73 -0.78
C ILE A 81 8.38 -1.86 -1.74
N TRP A 82 9.59 -2.41 -1.60
CA TRP A 82 10.06 -3.50 -2.46
C TRP A 82 9.23 -4.77 -2.34
N LYS A 83 8.71 -5.05 -1.13
CA LYS A 83 7.80 -6.17 -0.92
C LYS A 83 6.49 -5.98 -1.67
N PHE A 84 5.88 -4.80 -1.58
CA PHE A 84 4.64 -4.53 -2.35
C PHE A 84 4.86 -4.46 -3.86
N LYS A 85 6.06 -4.04 -4.32
CA LYS A 85 6.46 -4.20 -5.73
C LYS A 85 6.47 -5.67 -6.13
N ALA A 86 7.15 -6.54 -5.36
CA ALA A 86 7.17 -7.97 -5.64
C ALA A 86 5.75 -8.55 -5.72
N GLU A 87 4.91 -8.30 -4.71
CA GLU A 87 3.52 -8.80 -4.67
C GLU A 87 2.67 -8.32 -5.86
N LEU A 88 2.87 -7.07 -6.30
CA LEU A 88 2.18 -6.54 -7.47
C LEU A 88 2.66 -7.23 -8.74
N TYR A 89 3.97 -7.34 -8.93
CA TYR A 89 4.58 -7.88 -10.16
C TYR A 89 4.28 -9.37 -10.31
N GLU A 90 4.36 -10.14 -9.22
CA GLU A 90 3.95 -11.55 -9.17
C GLU A 90 2.48 -11.71 -9.53
N GLY A 91 1.58 -10.93 -8.92
CA GLY A 91 0.15 -10.99 -9.20
C GLY A 91 -0.20 -10.64 -10.66
N VAL A 92 0.50 -9.65 -11.24
CA VAL A 92 0.36 -9.29 -12.66
C VAL A 92 0.88 -10.42 -13.56
N TYR A 93 2.05 -10.97 -13.25
CA TYR A 93 2.64 -12.09 -13.98
C TYR A 93 1.69 -13.29 -14.01
N GLU A 94 1.18 -13.72 -12.86
CA GLU A 94 0.22 -14.82 -12.75
C GLU A 94 -1.08 -14.56 -13.53
N SER A 95 -1.59 -13.33 -13.47
CA SER A 95 -2.81 -12.95 -14.21
C SER A 95 -2.61 -12.99 -15.72
N ILE A 96 -1.43 -12.59 -16.22
CA ILE A 96 -1.10 -12.66 -17.65
C ILE A 96 -0.93 -14.12 -18.06
N LEU A 97 -0.25 -14.94 -17.25
CA LEU A 97 -0.16 -16.39 -17.47
C LEU A 97 -1.54 -17.06 -17.55
N SER A 98 -2.50 -16.58 -16.77
CA SER A 98 -3.89 -17.07 -16.80
C SER A 98 -4.72 -16.52 -17.97
N GLY A 99 -4.11 -15.77 -18.91
CA GLY A 99 -4.77 -15.24 -20.11
C GLY A 99 -5.41 -13.87 -19.95
N THR A 100 -5.15 -13.15 -18.85
CA THR A 100 -5.61 -11.76 -18.70
C THR A 100 -4.74 -10.82 -19.56
N SER A 101 -5.35 -9.82 -20.21
CA SER A 101 -4.57 -8.81 -20.93
C SER A 101 -3.69 -8.00 -19.97
N VAL A 102 -2.53 -7.55 -20.44
CA VAL A 102 -1.51 -6.86 -19.63
C VAL A 102 -2.10 -5.66 -18.87
N GLU A 103 -2.80 -4.75 -19.56
CA GLU A 103 -3.45 -3.60 -18.92
C GLU A 103 -4.39 -4.02 -17.78
N LYS A 104 -5.24 -5.03 -18.04
CA LYS A 104 -6.24 -5.48 -17.07
C LYS A 104 -5.58 -6.17 -15.88
N ALA A 105 -4.53 -6.94 -16.10
CA ALA A 105 -3.75 -7.57 -15.04
C ALA A 105 -3.14 -6.53 -14.10
N VAL A 106 -2.51 -5.48 -14.65
CA VAL A 106 -1.94 -4.37 -13.86
C VAL A 106 -3.01 -3.69 -13.01
N ARG A 107 -4.14 -3.30 -13.61
CA ARG A 107 -5.22 -2.61 -12.87
C ARG A 107 -5.79 -3.46 -11.75
N ILE A 108 -6.16 -4.72 -12.02
CA ILE A 108 -6.79 -5.59 -11.02
C ILE A 108 -5.87 -5.81 -9.82
N ASN A 109 -4.58 -6.07 -10.06
CA ASN A 109 -3.65 -6.34 -8.97
C ASN A 109 -3.26 -5.06 -8.21
N PHE A 110 -3.14 -3.93 -8.90
CA PHE A 110 -2.96 -2.65 -8.24
C PHE A 110 -4.15 -2.31 -7.35
N ASP A 111 -5.37 -2.39 -7.87
CA ASP A 111 -6.60 -2.12 -7.11
C ASP A 111 -6.74 -3.06 -5.91
N ARG A 112 -6.36 -4.33 -6.06
CA ARG A 112 -6.35 -5.32 -4.96
C ARG A 112 -5.39 -4.94 -3.84
N LEU A 113 -4.18 -4.50 -4.17
CA LEU A 113 -3.11 -4.23 -3.20
C LEU A 113 -3.19 -2.83 -2.59
N ALA A 114 -3.46 -1.82 -3.42
CA ALA A 114 -3.59 -0.44 -3.00
C ALA A 114 -4.91 -0.19 -2.23
N GLY A 115 -5.86 -1.13 -2.26
CA GLY A 115 -7.06 -1.09 -1.43
C GLY A 115 -8.23 -0.36 -2.10
N ALA A 116 -8.64 -0.83 -3.28
CA ALA A 116 -9.86 -0.36 -3.94
C ALA A 116 -11.07 -0.49 -3.01
N LYS A 117 -11.60 0.67 -2.58
CA LYS A 117 -12.89 0.87 -1.88
C LYS A 117 -13.26 -0.23 -0.88
N HIS A 118 -12.39 -0.53 0.08
CA HIS A 118 -12.87 -1.18 1.29
C HIS A 118 -13.74 -0.16 2.06
N ALA A 119 -14.92 -0.59 2.52
CA ALA A 119 -15.88 0.24 3.25
C ALA A 119 -15.40 0.70 4.64
N GLU A 120 -14.16 0.37 4.99
CA GLU A 120 -13.50 0.69 6.25
C GLU A 120 -12.10 1.24 5.94
N PRO A 121 -11.56 2.16 6.76
CA PRO A 121 -10.22 2.69 6.56
C PRO A 121 -9.19 1.59 6.76
N VAL A 122 -8.73 0.99 5.66
CA VAL A 122 -7.54 0.13 5.66
C VAL A 122 -6.34 1.04 5.80
N ILE A 123 -5.60 0.91 6.91
CA ILE A 123 -4.30 1.58 7.04
C ILE A 123 -3.38 0.93 6.00
N SER A 124 -3.19 1.62 4.88
CA SER A 124 -2.19 1.21 3.89
C SER A 124 -0.80 1.37 4.50
N ALA A 125 0.04 0.35 4.34
CA ALA A 125 1.44 0.41 4.76
C ALA A 125 2.29 1.36 3.89
N LEU A 126 1.77 1.75 2.73
CA LEU A 126 2.34 2.74 1.83
C LEU A 126 1.43 3.96 1.71
N SER A 127 2.04 5.12 1.57
CA SER A 127 1.34 6.35 1.21
C SER A 127 0.79 6.30 -0.20
N GLN A 128 -0.16 7.20 -0.50
CA GLN A 128 -0.70 7.32 -1.86
C GLN A 128 0.39 7.61 -2.91
N ALA A 129 1.38 8.43 -2.56
CA ALA A 129 2.48 8.75 -3.47
C ALA A 129 3.33 7.52 -3.79
N GLU A 130 3.69 6.73 -2.77
CA GLU A 130 4.45 5.49 -2.96
C GLU A 130 3.69 4.47 -3.82
N TRP A 131 2.38 4.34 -3.63
CA TRP A 131 1.55 3.50 -4.51
C TRP A 131 1.54 4.00 -5.95
N GLN A 132 1.39 5.31 -6.16
CA GLN A 132 1.39 5.88 -7.49
C GLN A 132 2.76 5.71 -8.19
N ASP A 133 3.86 5.79 -7.45
CA ASP A 133 5.20 5.54 -7.97
C ASP A 133 5.36 4.07 -8.41
N ILE A 134 4.98 3.12 -7.55
CA ILE A 134 4.96 1.68 -7.92
C ILE A 134 4.12 1.43 -9.17
N PHE A 135 2.95 2.06 -9.26
CA PHE A 135 2.07 1.94 -10.43
C PHE A 135 2.73 2.49 -11.71
N ASN A 136 3.37 3.64 -11.63
CA ASN A 136 4.05 4.23 -12.78
C ASN A 136 5.20 3.34 -13.25
N GLU A 137 6.01 2.81 -12.32
CA GLU A 137 7.13 1.93 -12.65
C GLU A 137 6.69 0.67 -13.40
N ILE A 138 5.62 0.00 -12.96
CA ILE A 138 5.13 -1.20 -13.66
C ILE A 138 4.51 -0.85 -15.02
N VAL A 139 3.86 0.32 -15.14
CA VAL A 139 3.34 0.81 -16.44
C VAL A 139 4.50 1.09 -17.39
N ASP A 140 5.54 1.78 -16.93
CA ASP A 140 6.72 2.12 -17.72
C ASP A 140 7.46 0.84 -18.17
N LEU A 141 7.56 -0.18 -17.30
CA LEU A 141 8.11 -1.48 -17.66
C LEU A 141 7.31 -2.20 -18.75
N LEU A 142 5.99 -2.06 -18.71
CA LEU A 142 5.06 -2.85 -19.53
C LEU A 142 4.49 -2.10 -20.74
N THR A 143 5.04 -0.93 -21.05
CA THR A 143 4.65 -0.12 -22.21
C THR A 143 5.86 0.33 -23.02
N THR A 144 5.64 0.65 -24.30
CA THR A 144 6.66 1.17 -25.24
C THR A 144 6.17 2.40 -25.98
#